data_AF-O01702-F1
#
_entry.id   AF-O01702-F1
#
_cell.length_a   1.000
_cell.length_b   1.000
_cell.length_c   1.000
_cell.angle_alpha   90.00
_cell.angle_beta   90.00
_cell.angle_gamma   90.00
#
_symmetry.space_group_name_H-M   'P 1'
#
loop_
_entity.id
_entity.type
_entity.pdbx_description
1 polymer ?
#
loop_
_entity_poly.entity_id
_entity_poly.type
_entity_poly.pdbx_seq_one_letter_code
_entity_poly.pdbx_strand_id
1 'polypeptide(L)'
;MSKLTAAYNKTRECVVTRSKIMMGYPEARYPTIPKILKKTADFQKLEGSKDRIAFTLSQEPIADKKCTEMIKNVLLEQFQDTDIPANYIAVSMALPNFKIGQNCHDFQPLDWYKNIKGYFTYKKITEQVQAAYFNDEAGNQFLAGVCYYATPAGKWVAKLQTEQTLLRFEFQKAEPFPLNSKSRFDTKAFKKFARYGRYCETEGCRVLVWVGKADGQIVHLNYHPVYCMQWTKGCAECAKDHFEYMWIAPEEPVVQKSKEEDYILKAPEDKDLSDFDQLSDVLNVDAISLH
;
A
#
# COMPACT_ATOMS: atom_id res chain seq x y z
N MET A 1 44.97 -11.16 1.84
CA MET A 1 43.81 -11.95 1.34
C MET A 1 42.44 -11.35 1.69
N SER A 2 42.21 -10.77 2.88
CA SER A 2 40.85 -10.34 3.30
C SER A 2 40.15 -9.31 2.40
N LYS A 3 40.86 -8.31 1.86
CA LYS A 3 40.25 -7.27 1.00
C LYS A 3 39.71 -7.81 -0.33
N LEU A 4 40.41 -8.78 -0.95
CA LEU A 4 39.99 -9.41 -2.21
C LEU A 4 38.75 -10.28 -1.99
N THR A 5 38.71 -11.05 -0.91
CA THR A 5 37.54 -11.86 -0.53
C THR A 5 36.32 -10.98 -0.25
N ALA A 6 36.50 -9.86 0.45
CA ALA A 6 35.42 -8.90 0.71
C ALA A 6 34.90 -8.26 -0.59
N ALA A 7 35.78 -7.86 -1.51
CA ALA A 7 35.39 -7.30 -2.80
C ALA A 7 34.67 -8.32 -3.69
N TYR A 8 35.15 -9.57 -3.73
CA TYR A 8 34.51 -10.66 -4.47
C TYR A 8 33.11 -10.98 -3.92
N ASN A 9 32.98 -11.14 -2.60
CA ASN A 9 31.68 -11.39 -1.96
C ASN A 9 30.70 -10.24 -2.22
N LYS A 10 31.17 -8.99 -2.15
CA LYS A 10 30.37 -7.79 -2.47
C LYS A 10 29.86 -7.80 -3.91
N THR A 11 30.70 -8.20 -4.88
CA THR A 11 30.28 -8.32 -6.29
C THR A 11 29.28 -9.46 -6.49
N ARG A 12 29.46 -10.60 -5.81
CA ARG A 12 28.54 -11.74 -5.91
C ARG A 12 27.17 -11.45 -5.29
N GLU A 13 27.11 -10.88 -4.09
CA GLU A 13 25.86 -10.46 -3.44
C GLU A 13 25.09 -9.46 -4.30
N CYS A 14 25.82 -8.55 -4.95
CA CYS A 14 25.29 -7.56 -5.87
C CYS A 14 24.60 -8.22 -7.09
N VAL A 15 25.22 -9.20 -7.73
CA VAL A 15 24.61 -9.91 -8.88
C VAL A 15 23.40 -10.75 -8.46
N VAL A 16 23.49 -11.50 -7.35
CA VAL A 16 22.39 -12.36 -6.87
C VAL A 16 21.16 -11.53 -6.49
N THR A 17 21.34 -10.45 -5.72
CA THR A 17 20.23 -9.58 -5.31
C THR A 17 19.54 -8.96 -6.53
N ARG A 18 20.31 -8.57 -7.56
CA ARG A 18 19.76 -7.97 -8.78
C ARG A 18 19.04 -8.97 -9.67
N SER A 19 19.54 -10.21 -9.75
CA SER A 19 18.84 -11.30 -10.46
C SER A 19 17.47 -11.57 -9.83
N LYS A 20 17.36 -11.55 -8.50
CA LYS A 20 16.07 -11.67 -7.81
C LYS A 20 15.12 -10.49 -8.11
N ILE A 21 15.64 -9.25 -8.10
CA ILE A 21 14.82 -8.07 -8.47
C ILE A 21 14.36 -8.18 -9.93
N MET A 22 15.20 -8.67 -10.84
CA MET A 22 14.81 -8.88 -12.25
C MET A 22 13.70 -9.92 -12.42
N MET A 23 13.81 -11.06 -11.74
CA MET A 23 12.78 -12.11 -11.80
C MET A 23 11.48 -11.68 -11.10
N GLY A 24 11.59 -10.72 -10.18
CA GLY A 24 10.51 -10.32 -9.30
C GLY A 24 10.38 -11.25 -8.09
N TYR A 25 9.82 -10.72 -7.02
CA TYR A 25 9.45 -11.52 -5.86
C TYR A 25 7.99 -11.96 -5.99
N PRO A 26 7.63 -13.14 -5.46
CA PRO A 26 6.24 -13.56 -5.43
C PRO A 26 5.41 -12.64 -4.56
N GLU A 27 4.13 -12.53 -4.91
CA GLU A 27 3.13 -11.89 -4.08
C GLU A 27 2.60 -12.90 -3.04
N ALA A 28 2.33 -12.44 -1.82
CA ALA A 28 1.89 -13.27 -0.71
C ALA A 28 0.75 -12.61 0.08
N ARG A 29 -0.02 -13.42 0.83
CA ARG A 29 -1.09 -12.94 1.72
C ARG A 29 -0.59 -12.27 3.00
N TYR A 30 0.69 -12.43 3.32
CA TYR A 30 1.31 -11.88 4.51
C TYR A 30 2.58 -11.11 4.13
N PRO A 31 2.90 -10.03 4.85
CA PRO A 31 4.11 -9.26 4.60
C PRO A 31 5.35 -10.11 4.89
N THR A 32 6.39 -9.95 4.08
CA THR A 32 7.73 -10.42 4.47
C THR A 32 8.21 -9.53 5.61
N ILE A 33 8.66 -10.14 6.71
CA ILE A 33 9.17 -9.44 7.90
C ILE A 33 10.70 -9.37 7.84
N PRO A 34 11.30 -8.21 7.52
CA PRO A 34 12.76 -8.10 7.44
C PRO A 34 13.38 -8.14 8.84
N LYS A 35 14.61 -8.67 8.93
CA LYS A 35 15.31 -8.85 10.21
C LYS A 35 15.48 -7.54 11.00
N ILE A 36 15.51 -6.38 10.34
CA ILE A 36 15.67 -5.09 11.01
C ILE A 36 14.48 -4.78 11.94
N LEU A 37 13.28 -5.27 11.64
CA LEU A 37 12.09 -5.06 12.48
C LEU A 37 12.18 -5.76 13.85
N LYS A 38 13.16 -6.65 14.06
CA LYS A 38 13.47 -7.16 15.41
C LYS A 38 14.01 -6.09 16.36
N LYS A 39 14.37 -4.91 15.83
CA LYS A 39 14.87 -3.76 16.59
C LYS A 39 13.79 -2.72 16.85
N THR A 40 12.53 -2.98 16.48
CA THR A 40 11.42 -2.08 16.76
C THR A 40 11.29 -1.85 18.26
N ALA A 41 11.35 -0.57 18.64
CA ALA A 41 11.11 -0.08 19.98
C ALA A 41 9.80 0.72 20.06
N ASP A 42 9.43 1.39 18.97
CA ASP A 42 8.25 2.24 18.91
C ASP A 42 7.72 2.38 17.46
N PHE A 43 6.49 2.86 17.34
CA PHE A 43 5.80 3.14 16.08
C PHE A 43 5.00 4.43 16.19
N GLN A 44 5.33 5.40 15.33
CA GLN A 44 4.70 6.71 15.34
C GLN A 44 4.18 7.10 13.96
N LYS A 45 2.99 7.69 13.92
CA LYS A 45 2.46 8.33 12.72
C LYS A 45 2.94 9.77 12.66
N LEU A 46 3.25 10.26 11.46
CA LEU A 46 3.62 11.66 11.26
C LEU A 46 2.38 12.55 11.42
N GLU A 47 2.43 13.48 12.36
CA GLU A 47 1.37 14.47 12.56
C GLU A 47 1.15 15.31 11.28
N GLY A 48 -0.11 15.69 11.02
CA GLY A 48 -0.48 16.43 9.81
C GLY A 48 -0.48 15.61 8.51
N SER A 49 0.07 14.38 8.48
CA SER A 49 0.09 13.53 7.28
C SER A 49 -1.25 12.83 6.98
N LYS A 50 -2.27 12.98 7.85
CA LYS A 50 -3.53 12.23 7.82
C LYS A 50 -3.30 10.72 7.81
N ASP A 51 -2.42 10.25 8.69
CA ASP A 51 -2.02 8.84 8.82
C ASP A 51 -1.42 8.22 7.54
N ARG A 52 -0.87 9.04 6.63
CA ARG A 52 -0.27 8.56 5.38
C ARG A 52 1.22 8.27 5.50
N ILE A 53 1.89 8.80 6.53
CA ILE A 53 3.29 8.53 6.80
C ILE A 53 3.43 8.04 8.24
N ALA A 54 4.18 6.96 8.43
CA ALA A 54 4.53 6.48 9.76
C ALA A 54 5.97 5.96 9.79
N PHE A 55 6.57 6.03 10.97
CA PHE A 55 7.93 5.60 11.24
C PHE A 55 7.90 4.45 12.24
N THR A 56 8.63 3.38 11.92
CA THR A 56 9.03 2.38 12.91
C THR A 56 10.40 2.77 13.43
N LEU A 57 10.56 2.82 14.76
CA LEU A 57 11.76 3.34 15.41
C LEU A 57 12.50 2.23 16.16
N SER A 58 13.82 2.36 16.27
CA SER A 58 14.65 1.59 17.21
C SER A 58 15.09 2.45 18.39
N GLN A 59 15.68 1.82 19.42
CA GLN A 59 16.24 2.56 20.57
C GLN A 59 17.41 3.47 20.17
N GLU A 60 18.22 3.03 19.20
CA GLU A 60 19.42 3.73 18.74
C GLU A 60 19.35 4.03 17.23
N PRO A 61 20.05 5.06 16.74
CA PRO A 61 20.16 5.35 15.32
C PRO A 61 21.04 4.33 14.61
N ILE A 62 20.43 3.48 13.78
CA ILE A 62 21.14 2.45 13.02
C ILE A 62 21.08 2.62 11.49
N ALA A 63 20.23 3.50 10.97
CA ALA A 63 20.05 3.66 9.52
C ALA A 63 21.29 4.26 8.83
N ASP A 64 21.63 3.75 7.65
CA ASP A 64 22.66 4.36 6.79
C ASP A 64 22.21 5.73 6.27
N LYS A 65 23.07 6.75 6.38
CA LYS A 65 22.74 8.14 6.00
C LYS A 65 22.27 8.28 4.56
N LYS A 66 22.84 7.51 3.62
CA LYS A 66 22.47 7.60 2.20
C LYS A 66 21.08 7.01 1.95
N CYS A 67 20.70 5.99 2.72
CA CYS A 67 19.33 5.48 2.72
C CYS A 67 18.36 6.56 3.22
N THR A 68 18.70 7.28 4.28
CA THR A 68 17.90 8.38 4.83
C THR A 68 17.69 9.50 3.82
N GLU A 69 18.75 9.93 3.13
CA GLU A 69 18.67 10.95 2.08
C GLU A 69 17.77 10.49 0.92
N MET A 70 17.90 9.23 0.48
CA MET A 70 17.09 8.68 -0.59
C MET A 70 15.60 8.68 -0.23
N ILE A 71 15.24 8.18 0.95
CA ILE A 71 13.83 8.12 1.36
C ILE A 71 13.26 9.52 1.65
N LYS A 72 14.07 10.47 2.15
CA LYS A 72 13.66 11.88 2.30
C LYS A 72 13.26 12.48 0.95
N ASN A 73 14.06 12.24 -0.10
CA ASN A 73 13.72 12.70 -1.45
C ASN A 73 12.41 12.09 -1.98
N VAL A 74 12.14 10.81 -1.67
CA VAL A 74 10.89 10.17 -2.07
C VAL A 74 9.70 10.78 -1.34
N LEU A 75 9.81 11.02 -0.03
CA LEU A 75 8.77 11.68 0.76
C LEU A 75 8.47 13.09 0.22
N LEU A 76 9.51 13.87 -0.06
CA LEU A 76 9.39 15.21 -0.65
C LEU A 76 8.65 15.18 -2.01
N GLU A 77 8.95 14.20 -2.87
CA GLU A 77 8.36 14.11 -4.20
C GLU A 77 6.89 13.66 -4.20
N GLN A 78 6.55 12.70 -3.33
CA GLN A 78 5.27 11.99 -3.37
C GLN A 78 4.29 12.46 -2.30
N PHE A 79 4.78 13.04 -1.22
CA PHE A 79 4.00 13.42 -0.04
C PHE A 79 4.24 14.88 0.34
N GLN A 80 5.09 15.10 1.34
CA GLN A 80 5.42 16.40 1.92
C GLN A 80 6.86 16.36 2.44
N ASP A 81 7.48 17.54 2.56
CA ASP A 81 8.77 17.61 3.25
C ASP A 81 8.60 17.15 4.69
N THR A 82 9.49 16.27 5.12
CA THR A 82 9.32 15.49 6.34
C THR A 82 10.67 15.30 7.01
N ASP A 83 10.74 15.67 8.28
CA ASP A 83 11.88 15.31 9.13
C ASP A 83 11.76 13.87 9.59
N ILE A 84 12.74 13.07 9.17
CA ILE A 84 12.80 11.65 9.49
C ILE A 84 13.53 11.50 10.83
N PRO A 85 12.93 10.85 11.83
CA PRO A 85 13.57 10.58 13.11
C PRO A 85 14.92 9.87 12.93
N ALA A 86 15.95 10.29 13.65
CA ALA A 86 17.30 9.72 13.50
C ALA A 86 17.37 8.21 13.77
N ASN A 87 16.47 7.70 14.61
CA ASN A 87 16.36 6.29 14.99
C ASN A 87 15.30 5.51 14.20
N TYR A 88 14.85 6.01 13.04
CA TYR A 88 13.95 5.24 12.18
C TYR A 88 14.62 3.96 11.64
N ILE A 89 13.83 2.90 11.48
CA ILE A 89 14.23 1.65 10.83
C ILE A 89 13.28 1.25 9.69
N ALA A 90 12.07 1.82 9.66
CA ALA A 90 11.18 1.70 8.53
C ALA A 90 10.33 2.97 8.35
N VAL A 91 9.94 3.24 7.11
CA VAL A 91 9.01 4.30 6.72
C VAL A 91 7.85 3.67 5.97
N SER A 92 6.64 3.83 6.48
CA SER A 92 5.42 3.40 5.82
C SER A 92 4.75 4.59 5.16
N MET A 93 4.30 4.41 3.92
CA MET A 93 3.75 5.45 3.07
C MET A 93 2.44 4.96 2.44
N ALA A 94 1.29 5.45 2.90
CA ALA A 94 -0.03 5.09 2.36
C ALA A 94 -0.45 6.00 1.20
N LEU A 95 -0.99 5.39 0.15
CA LEU A 95 -1.52 6.12 -1.00
C LEU A 95 -2.85 6.83 -0.65
N PRO A 96 -3.32 7.75 -1.51
CA PRO A 96 -4.62 8.37 -1.32
C PRO A 96 -5.72 7.32 -1.08
N ASN A 97 -6.64 7.64 -0.17
CA ASN A 97 -7.76 6.78 0.23
C ASN A 97 -7.39 5.54 1.08
N PHE A 98 -6.12 5.46 1.50
CA PHE A 98 -5.65 4.53 2.51
C PHE A 98 -5.01 5.28 3.69
N LYS A 99 -4.95 4.63 4.85
CA LYS A 99 -4.24 5.05 6.06
C LYS A 99 -3.37 3.92 6.59
N ILE A 100 -2.43 4.29 7.45
CA ILE A 100 -1.61 3.34 8.21
C ILE A 100 -2.29 3.09 9.56
N GLY A 101 -2.43 1.83 9.94
CA GLY A 101 -3.00 1.37 11.20
C GLY A 101 -1.95 1.29 12.32
N GLN A 102 -1.82 0.12 12.94
CA GLN A 102 -1.07 -0.08 14.19
C GLN A 102 0.40 -0.44 14.00
N ASN A 103 0.83 -0.79 12.79
CA ASN A 103 2.22 -1.13 12.51
C ASN A 103 2.59 -0.81 11.06
N CYS A 104 3.86 -1.01 10.70
CA CYS A 104 4.39 -0.61 9.40
C CYS A 104 3.80 -1.32 8.16
N HIS A 105 3.10 -2.45 8.35
CA HIS A 105 2.46 -3.22 7.27
C HIS A 105 0.93 -3.16 7.30
N ASP A 106 0.38 -2.53 8.32
CA ASP A 106 -1.06 -2.38 8.52
C ASP A 106 -1.54 -1.20 7.69
N PHE A 107 -1.86 -1.45 6.43
CA PHE A 107 -2.52 -0.48 5.55
C PHE A 107 -4.01 -0.79 5.55
N GLN A 108 -4.85 0.24 5.55
CA GLN A 108 -6.30 0.10 5.62
C GLN A 108 -6.96 1.14 4.72
N PRO A 109 -8.10 0.82 4.06
CA PRO A 109 -8.94 1.84 3.48
C PRO A 109 -9.33 2.91 4.51
N LEU A 110 -9.55 4.15 4.08
CA LEU A 110 -10.14 5.17 4.95
C LEU A 110 -11.55 4.77 5.39
N ASP A 111 -12.02 5.31 6.51
CA ASP A 111 -13.25 4.84 7.17
C ASP A 111 -14.50 4.98 6.30
N TRP A 112 -14.54 5.97 5.40
CA TRP A 112 -15.64 6.12 4.44
C TRP A 112 -15.62 5.09 3.29
N TYR A 113 -14.54 4.32 3.15
CA TYR A 113 -14.43 3.18 2.23
C TYR A 113 -14.40 1.82 2.95
N LYS A 114 -14.64 1.78 4.28
CA LYS A 114 -14.59 0.54 5.08
C LYS A 114 -15.57 -0.56 4.62
N ASN A 115 -16.63 -0.17 3.92
CA ASN A 115 -17.65 -1.10 3.41
C ASN A 115 -17.21 -1.78 2.10
N ILE A 116 -16.14 -1.29 1.45
CA ILE A 116 -15.57 -1.96 0.29
C ILE A 116 -14.79 -3.16 0.80
N LYS A 117 -15.31 -4.35 0.51
CA LYS A 117 -14.70 -5.62 0.90
C LYS A 117 -13.52 -5.94 0.01
N GLY A 118 -12.54 -6.61 0.60
CA GLY A 118 -11.33 -7.02 -0.09
C GLY A 118 -10.32 -7.63 0.88
N TYR A 119 -9.12 -7.86 0.37
CA TYR A 119 -8.03 -8.42 1.15
C TYR A 119 -6.70 -7.81 0.75
N PHE A 120 -5.75 -7.85 1.68
CA PHE A 120 -4.39 -7.40 1.42
C PHE A 120 -3.50 -8.52 0.87
N THR A 121 -2.65 -8.15 -0.06
CA THR A 121 -1.48 -8.91 -0.49
C THR A 121 -0.24 -8.04 -0.42
N TYR A 122 0.92 -8.68 -0.39
CA TYR A 122 2.20 -8.03 -0.18
C TYR A 122 3.20 -8.56 -1.19
N LYS A 123 3.96 -7.64 -1.77
CA LYS A 123 5.01 -7.99 -2.72
C LYS A 123 6.28 -7.23 -2.39
N LYS A 124 7.35 -7.98 -2.24
CA LYS A 124 8.67 -7.39 -2.12
C LYS A 124 9.11 -6.83 -3.48
N ILE A 125 9.66 -5.63 -3.49
CA ILE A 125 10.15 -4.97 -4.70
C ILE A 125 11.68 -5.01 -4.72
N THR A 126 12.29 -4.73 -3.56
CA THR A 126 13.72 -4.88 -3.30
C THR A 126 13.93 -5.46 -1.90
N GLU A 127 15.18 -5.68 -1.48
CA GLU A 127 15.48 -6.09 -0.09
C GLU A 127 14.96 -5.07 0.96
N GLN A 128 14.79 -3.81 0.55
CA GLN A 128 14.41 -2.68 1.38
C GLN A 128 13.00 -2.16 1.11
N VAL A 129 12.30 -2.62 0.07
CA VAL A 129 11.00 -2.07 -0.33
C VAL A 129 9.98 -3.19 -0.44
N GLN A 130 8.84 -3.02 0.22
CA GLN A 130 7.69 -3.90 0.11
C GLN A 130 6.42 -3.09 -0.14
N ALA A 131 5.69 -3.44 -1.21
CA ALA A 131 4.38 -2.90 -1.51
C ALA A 131 3.29 -3.73 -0.81
N ALA A 132 2.22 -3.05 -0.41
CA ALA A 132 0.97 -3.64 0.05
C ALA A 132 -0.13 -3.27 -0.94
N TYR A 133 -0.85 -4.27 -1.44
CA TYR A 133 -1.95 -4.09 -2.36
C TYR A 133 -3.27 -4.49 -1.71
N PHE A 134 -4.29 -3.67 -1.88
CA PHE A 134 -5.66 -3.99 -1.56
C PHE A 134 -6.33 -4.58 -2.80
N ASN A 135 -6.89 -5.77 -2.68
CA ASN A 135 -7.60 -6.46 -3.76
C ASN A 135 -9.08 -6.48 -3.42
N ASP A 136 -9.91 -5.82 -4.22
CA ASP A 136 -11.36 -5.79 -3.99
C ASP A 136 -12.04 -7.07 -4.47
N GLU A 137 -13.33 -7.26 -4.13
CA GLU A 137 -14.11 -8.42 -4.56
C GLU A 137 -14.36 -8.47 -6.08
N ALA A 138 -14.19 -7.33 -6.79
CA ALA A 138 -14.29 -7.27 -8.25
C ALA A 138 -12.98 -7.70 -8.96
N GLY A 139 -11.93 -8.03 -8.21
CA GLY A 139 -10.64 -8.47 -8.74
C GLY A 139 -9.69 -7.34 -9.11
N ASN A 140 -9.99 -6.09 -8.74
CA ASN A 140 -9.09 -4.97 -8.94
C ASN A 140 -8.01 -4.94 -7.85
N GLN A 141 -6.78 -4.62 -8.25
CA GLN A 141 -5.65 -4.50 -7.34
C GLN A 141 -5.17 -3.04 -7.23
N PHE A 142 -5.22 -2.49 -6.03
CA PHE A 142 -4.83 -1.11 -5.72
C PHE A 142 -3.59 -1.08 -4.84
N LEU A 143 -2.62 -0.23 -5.17
CA LEU A 143 -1.48 0.00 -4.27
C LEU A 143 -1.96 0.79 -3.05
N ALA A 144 -2.08 0.12 -1.91
CA ALA A 144 -2.52 0.75 -0.66
C ALA A 144 -1.38 1.53 0.00
N GLY A 145 -0.16 1.01 -0.10
CA GLY A 145 1.01 1.67 0.43
C GLY A 145 2.30 0.91 0.21
N VAL A 146 3.39 1.50 0.68
CA VAL A 146 4.72 0.92 0.60
C VAL A 146 5.43 1.07 1.94
N CYS A 147 6.14 0.03 2.36
CA CYS A 147 7.06 0.07 3.48
C CYS A 147 8.50 0.04 2.96
N TYR A 148 9.27 1.07 3.31
CA TYR A 148 10.71 1.13 3.12
C TYR A 148 11.41 0.72 4.42
N TYR A 149 12.42 -0.16 4.34
CA TYR A 149 13.23 -0.59 5.47
C TYR A 149 14.64 -0.02 5.33
N ALA A 150 15.13 0.62 6.38
CA ALA A 150 16.48 1.15 6.40
C ALA A 150 17.51 0.01 6.27
N THR A 151 18.61 0.28 5.59
CA THR A 151 19.79 -0.58 5.67
C THR A 151 20.63 -0.14 6.87
N PRO A 152 21.04 -1.04 7.78
CA PRO A 152 21.90 -0.66 8.90
C PRO A 152 23.23 -0.09 8.42
N ALA A 153 23.76 0.90 9.13
CA ALA A 153 25.06 1.50 8.85
C ALA A 153 26.17 0.44 8.78
N GLY A 154 27.07 0.60 7.81
CA GLY A 154 28.15 -0.35 7.55
C GLY A 154 27.73 -1.61 6.79
N LYS A 155 26.42 -1.88 6.61
CA LYS A 155 25.97 -2.91 5.66
C LYS A 155 26.00 -2.39 4.23
N TRP A 156 26.09 -3.33 3.30
CA TRP A 156 26.04 -3.00 1.89
C TRP A 156 24.67 -2.41 1.54
N VAL A 157 24.67 -1.13 1.16
CA VAL A 157 23.53 -0.48 0.55
C VAL A 157 23.57 -0.78 -0.94
N ALA A 158 22.46 -1.31 -1.48
CA ALA A 158 22.33 -1.54 -2.90
C ALA A 158 22.47 -0.22 -3.70
N LYS A 159 22.41 -0.28 -5.03
CA LYS A 159 22.35 0.95 -5.83
C LYS A 159 21.06 1.70 -5.48
N LEU A 160 21.16 2.71 -4.63
CA LEU A 160 20.03 3.54 -4.16
C LEU A 160 19.17 4.08 -5.30
N GLN A 161 19.81 4.39 -6.44
CA GLN A 161 19.11 4.81 -7.65
C GLN A 161 18.11 3.76 -8.14
N THR A 162 18.44 2.46 -8.06
CA THR A 162 17.55 1.36 -8.43
C THR A 162 16.38 1.26 -7.47
N GLU A 163 16.62 1.33 -6.16
CA GLU A 163 15.54 1.33 -5.16
C GLU A 163 14.60 2.50 -5.37
N GLN A 164 15.16 3.71 -5.51
CA GLN A 164 14.39 4.93 -5.75
C GLN A 164 13.58 4.86 -7.04
N THR A 165 14.17 4.35 -8.13
CA THR A 165 13.49 4.23 -9.43
C THR A 165 12.35 3.22 -9.37
N LEU A 166 12.59 2.04 -8.78
CA LEU A 166 11.55 1.01 -8.64
C LEU A 166 10.42 1.47 -7.72
N LEU A 167 10.75 2.14 -6.62
CA LEU A 167 9.75 2.73 -5.72
C LEU A 167 8.89 3.78 -6.44
N ARG A 168 9.51 4.67 -7.22
CA ARG A 168 8.78 5.64 -8.07
C ARG A 168 7.91 4.96 -9.12
N PHE A 169 8.35 3.84 -9.69
CA PHE A 169 7.56 3.08 -10.64
C PHE A 169 6.33 2.47 -9.99
N GLU A 170 6.45 1.91 -8.78
CA GLU A 170 5.27 1.39 -8.07
C GLU A 170 4.25 2.49 -7.78
N PHE A 171 4.69 3.68 -7.35
CA PHE A 171 3.77 4.82 -7.20
C PHE A 171 3.11 5.25 -8.51
N GLN A 172 3.85 5.25 -9.63
CA GLN A 172 3.28 5.62 -10.94
C GLN A 172 2.35 4.53 -11.52
N LYS A 173 2.49 3.28 -11.09
CA LYS A 173 1.60 2.19 -11.47
C LYS A 173 0.29 2.18 -10.69
N ALA A 174 0.18 2.93 -9.59
CA ALA A 174 -0.98 2.90 -8.74
C ALA A 174 -2.24 3.41 -9.47
N GLU A 175 -3.30 2.62 -9.44
CA GLU A 175 -4.64 3.10 -9.83
C GLU A 175 -5.29 3.85 -8.67
N PRO A 176 -6.15 4.84 -8.96
CA PRO A 176 -6.95 5.49 -7.94
C PRO A 176 -7.89 4.46 -7.31
N PHE A 177 -7.95 4.45 -5.97
CA PHE A 177 -8.89 3.65 -5.20
C PHE A 177 -9.94 4.56 -4.54
N PRO A 178 -11.24 4.23 -4.59
CA PRO A 178 -11.82 3.28 -5.53
C PRO A 178 -11.68 3.79 -6.96
N LEU A 179 -11.84 2.89 -7.93
CA LEU A 179 -12.04 3.30 -9.31
C LEU A 179 -13.25 4.24 -9.36
N ASN A 180 -13.08 5.38 -10.02
CA ASN A 180 -14.12 6.37 -10.15
C ASN A 180 -14.03 7.05 -11.53
N SER A 181 -15.05 7.85 -11.85
CA SER A 181 -15.15 8.55 -13.15
C SER A 181 -13.99 9.51 -13.42
N LYS A 182 -13.28 9.99 -12.37
CA LYS A 182 -11.98 10.66 -12.55
C LYS A 182 -10.99 9.57 -12.93
N SER A 183 -10.95 9.33 -14.23
CA SER A 183 -10.18 8.29 -14.90
C SER A 183 -8.75 8.18 -14.37
N ARG A 184 -8.08 7.07 -14.72
CA ARG A 184 -6.62 6.90 -14.58
C ARG A 184 -5.79 8.10 -15.10
N PHE A 185 -6.38 8.98 -15.91
CA PHE A 185 -5.78 10.19 -16.45
C PHE A 185 -5.78 11.40 -15.50
N ASP A 186 -6.50 11.36 -14.37
CA ASP A 186 -6.51 12.46 -13.39
C ASP A 186 -5.38 12.38 -12.35
N THR A 187 -4.57 11.31 -12.41
CA THR A 187 -3.47 11.08 -11.46
C THR A 187 -2.30 12.06 -11.65
N LYS A 188 -1.56 12.34 -10.56
CA LYS A 188 -0.32 13.15 -10.62
C LYS A 188 0.70 12.56 -11.60
N ALA A 189 0.79 11.23 -11.68
CA ALA A 189 1.67 10.54 -12.61
C ALA A 189 1.29 10.80 -14.07
N PHE A 190 -0.02 10.73 -14.38
CA PHE A 190 -0.49 10.98 -15.74
C PHE A 190 -0.30 12.44 -16.15
N LYS A 191 -0.76 13.38 -15.31
CA LYS A 191 -0.63 14.82 -15.60
C LYS A 191 0.82 15.27 -15.80
N LYS A 192 1.75 14.72 -15.02
CA LYS A 192 3.16 15.13 -15.06
C LYS A 192 3.99 14.41 -16.12
N PHE A 193 3.71 13.13 -16.37
CA PHE A 193 4.59 12.27 -17.16
C PHE A 193 3.89 11.55 -18.31
N ALA A 194 2.58 11.73 -18.48
CA ALA A 194 1.73 10.95 -19.38
C ALA A 194 1.89 9.44 -19.15
N ARG A 195 1.87 9.04 -17.86
CA ARG A 195 2.04 7.65 -17.41
C ARG A 195 0.92 7.23 -16.48
N TYR A 196 0.52 5.98 -16.58
CA TYR A 196 -0.45 5.35 -15.67
C TYR A 196 -0.13 3.86 -15.53
N GLY A 197 -0.63 3.22 -14.48
CA GLY A 197 -0.55 1.77 -14.36
C GLY A 197 -1.86 1.06 -14.63
N ARG A 198 -1.77 -0.17 -15.15
CA ARG A 198 -2.87 -1.13 -15.28
C ARG A 198 -2.32 -2.56 -15.24
N TYR A 199 -3.20 -3.53 -15.02
CA TYR A 199 -2.86 -4.93 -15.29
C TYR A 199 -2.82 -5.16 -16.80
N CYS A 200 -1.76 -5.78 -17.31
CA CYS A 200 -1.65 -6.16 -18.71
C CYS A 200 -1.66 -7.68 -18.81
N GLU A 201 -2.67 -8.23 -19.50
CA GLU A 201 -2.84 -9.67 -19.68
C GLU A 201 -1.68 -10.27 -20.48
N THR A 202 -1.21 -9.55 -21.50
CA THR A 202 -0.07 -9.96 -22.34
C THR A 202 1.22 -10.18 -21.53
N GLU A 203 1.44 -9.39 -20.48
CA GLU A 203 2.60 -9.54 -19.57
C GLU A 203 2.26 -10.35 -18.31
N GLY A 204 0.99 -10.69 -18.09
CA GLY A 204 0.50 -11.34 -16.87
C GLY A 204 0.78 -10.55 -15.58
N CYS A 205 0.95 -9.23 -15.66
CA CYS A 205 1.35 -8.41 -14.51
C CYS A 205 0.95 -6.94 -14.64
N ARG A 206 1.09 -6.20 -13.54
CA ARG A 206 0.87 -4.77 -13.50
C ARG A 206 2.04 -4.00 -14.13
N VAL A 207 1.74 -3.25 -15.18
CA VAL A 207 2.71 -2.51 -16.01
C VAL A 207 2.59 -1.01 -15.80
N LEU A 208 3.66 -0.28 -16.13
CA LEU A 208 3.65 1.18 -16.24
C LEU A 208 3.52 1.55 -17.72
N VAL A 209 2.37 2.07 -18.12
CA VAL A 209 2.11 2.50 -19.48
C VAL A 209 2.57 3.95 -19.64
N TRP A 210 3.30 4.23 -20.71
CA TRP A 210 3.73 5.57 -21.11
C TRP A 210 3.13 5.91 -22.48
N VAL A 211 2.35 6.99 -22.53
CA VAL A 211 1.65 7.47 -23.74
C VAL A 211 2.17 8.83 -24.22
N GLY A 212 3.20 9.38 -23.56
CA GLY A 212 3.80 10.68 -23.88
C GLY A 212 5.00 10.61 -24.81
N LYS A 213 5.14 9.55 -25.62
CA LYS A 213 6.22 9.50 -26.62
C LYS A 213 5.91 10.49 -27.76
N ALA A 214 6.96 11.11 -28.30
CA ALA A 214 6.82 12.07 -29.40
C ALA A 214 6.26 11.45 -30.69
N ASP A 215 6.46 10.15 -30.89
CA ASP A 215 5.91 9.38 -32.02
C ASP A 215 4.47 8.90 -31.79
N GLY A 216 3.85 9.24 -30.66
CA GLY A 216 2.50 8.80 -30.28
C GLY A 216 2.39 7.33 -29.90
N GLN A 217 3.49 6.57 -29.87
CA GLN A 217 3.44 5.16 -29.52
C GLN A 217 3.15 4.95 -28.03
N ILE A 218 2.30 3.97 -27.76
CA ILE A 218 1.97 3.52 -26.41
C ILE A 218 2.84 2.33 -26.05
N VAL A 219 3.61 2.49 -24.97
CA VAL A 219 4.63 1.52 -24.56
C VAL A 219 4.56 1.22 -23.07
N HIS A 220 4.98 0.03 -22.68
CA HIS A 220 5.38 -0.26 -21.32
C HIS A 220 6.74 0.39 -21.04
N LEU A 221 6.86 1.09 -19.93
CA LEU A 221 8.11 1.59 -19.41
C LEU A 221 8.65 0.61 -18.36
N ASN A 222 9.76 -0.04 -18.69
CA ASN A 222 10.40 -1.04 -17.85
C ASN A 222 11.73 -0.51 -17.29
N TYR A 223 12.22 -1.10 -16.20
CA TYR A 223 13.51 -0.78 -15.62
C TYR A 223 14.33 -2.04 -15.40
N HIS A 224 15.58 -2.01 -15.87
CA HIS A 224 16.51 -3.11 -15.71
C HIS A 224 17.42 -2.85 -14.50
N PRO A 225 17.27 -3.55 -13.37
CA PRO A 225 17.99 -3.25 -12.12
C PRO A 225 19.50 -3.56 -12.20
N VAL A 226 19.94 -4.49 -13.06
CA VAL A 226 21.38 -4.75 -13.26
C VAL A 226 22.09 -3.60 -13.96
N TYR A 227 21.57 -3.17 -15.12
CA TYR A 227 22.14 -2.08 -15.93
C TYR A 227 21.69 -0.69 -15.49
N CYS A 228 20.73 -0.61 -14.58
CA CYS A 228 20.16 0.63 -14.05
C CYS A 228 19.56 1.54 -15.13
N MET A 229 18.97 0.93 -16.16
CA MET A 229 18.46 1.64 -17.33
C MET A 229 16.98 1.38 -17.53
N GLN A 230 16.28 2.38 -18.04
CA GLN A 230 14.91 2.24 -18.51
C GLN A 230 14.91 1.76 -19.95
N TRP A 231 13.92 0.95 -20.30
CA TRP A 231 13.68 0.54 -21.69
C TRP A 231 12.17 0.49 -21.92
N THR A 232 11.78 0.54 -23.20
CA THR A 232 10.37 0.56 -23.57
C THR A 232 10.00 -0.64 -24.42
N LYS A 233 8.77 -1.13 -24.28
CA LYS A 233 8.22 -2.23 -25.06
C LYS A 233 6.84 -1.84 -25.56
N GLY A 234 6.59 -1.88 -26.87
CA GLY A 234 5.24 -1.67 -27.41
C GLY A 234 4.28 -2.75 -26.93
N CYS A 235 3.03 -2.38 -26.69
CA CYS A 235 1.97 -3.32 -26.29
C CYS A 235 0.64 -2.93 -26.93
N ALA A 236 0.12 -3.79 -27.82
CA ALA A 236 -1.13 -3.54 -28.52
C ALA A 236 -2.34 -3.51 -27.57
N GLU A 237 -2.35 -4.37 -26.56
CA GLU A 237 -3.40 -4.42 -25.54
C GLU A 237 -3.49 -3.08 -24.77
N CYS A 238 -2.38 -2.57 -24.25
CA CYS A 238 -2.36 -1.28 -23.56
C CYS A 238 -2.63 -0.10 -24.49
N ALA A 239 -2.24 -0.20 -25.76
CA ALA A 239 -2.57 0.82 -26.76
C ALA A 239 -4.08 0.89 -26.99
N LYS A 240 -4.72 -0.27 -27.20
CA LYS A 240 -6.17 -0.40 -27.36
C LYS A 240 -6.91 0.10 -26.12
N ASP A 241 -6.54 -0.38 -24.94
CA ASP A 241 -7.09 0.07 -23.66
C ASP A 241 -7.01 1.59 -23.53
N HIS A 242 -5.90 2.22 -23.87
CA HIS A 242 -5.77 3.68 -23.77
C HIS A 242 -6.77 4.43 -24.64
N PHE A 243 -6.91 4.04 -25.92
CA PHE A 243 -7.78 4.73 -26.87
C PHE A 243 -9.27 4.44 -26.62
N GLU A 244 -9.59 3.24 -26.14
CA GLU A 244 -10.95 2.80 -25.89
C GLU A 244 -11.37 2.96 -24.42
N TYR A 245 -10.51 3.53 -23.56
CA TYR A 245 -10.78 3.62 -22.13
C TYR A 245 -12.05 4.42 -21.85
N MET A 246 -13.08 3.71 -21.39
CA MET A 246 -14.28 4.30 -20.82
C MET A 246 -14.47 3.74 -19.42
N TRP A 247 -14.53 4.61 -18.42
CA TRP A 247 -14.92 4.18 -17.08
C TRP A 247 -16.42 3.92 -17.06
N ILE A 248 -16.80 2.70 -16.71
CA ILE A 248 -18.18 2.29 -16.51
C ILE A 248 -18.39 2.18 -15.00
N ALA A 249 -19.38 2.89 -14.47
CA ALA A 249 -19.72 2.82 -13.06
C ALA A 249 -20.13 1.40 -12.69
N PRO A 250 -19.75 0.88 -11.51
CA PRO A 250 -20.37 -0.31 -10.97
C PRO A 250 -21.88 -0.11 -10.91
N GLU A 251 -22.66 -1.12 -11.31
CA GLU A 251 -24.10 -1.10 -11.11
C GLU A 251 -24.38 -0.96 -9.60
N GLU A 252 -25.27 -0.03 -9.24
CA GLU A 252 -25.72 0.05 -7.86
C GLU A 252 -26.35 -1.30 -7.49
N PRO A 253 -26.02 -1.88 -6.32
CA PRO A 253 -26.63 -3.12 -5.91
C PRO A 253 -28.14 -2.92 -5.92
N VAL A 254 -28.86 -3.74 -6.70
CA VAL A 254 -30.32 -3.78 -6.66
C VAL A 254 -30.66 -4.10 -5.21
N VAL A 255 -31.10 -3.08 -4.47
CA VAL A 255 -31.66 -3.28 -3.14
C VAL A 255 -32.90 -4.13 -3.39
N GLN A 256 -32.74 -5.44 -3.24
CA GLN A 256 -33.87 -6.30 -3.01
C GLN A 256 -34.49 -5.73 -1.75
N LYS A 257 -35.54 -4.94 -1.92
CA LYS A 257 -36.52 -4.71 -0.86
C LYS A 257 -36.95 -6.12 -0.49
N SER A 258 -36.29 -6.69 0.51
CA SER A 258 -36.83 -7.83 1.24
C SER A 258 -38.26 -7.42 1.52
N LYS A 259 -39.20 -8.27 1.11
CA LYS A 259 -40.57 -8.19 1.58
C LYS A 259 -40.43 -8.17 3.11
N GLU A 260 -40.48 -6.98 3.70
CA GLU A 260 -40.88 -6.83 5.09
C GLU A 260 -42.27 -7.43 5.08
N GLU A 261 -42.31 -8.71 5.45
CA GLU A 261 -43.53 -9.37 5.82
C GLU A 261 -44.16 -8.46 6.86
N ASP A 262 -45.32 -7.91 6.50
CA ASP A 262 -46.31 -7.32 7.38
C ASP A 262 -46.62 -8.33 8.50
N TYR A 263 -45.71 -8.47 9.46
CA TYR A 263 -46.04 -8.94 10.78
C TYR A 263 -46.76 -7.78 11.45
N ILE A 264 -48.03 -7.64 11.06
CA ILE A 264 -49.05 -7.01 11.88
C ILE A 264 -49.08 -7.85 13.16
N LEU A 265 -48.25 -7.45 14.13
CA LEU A 265 -48.40 -7.84 15.52
C LEU A 265 -49.81 -7.39 15.91
N LYS A 266 -50.75 -8.33 15.89
CA LYS A 266 -52.02 -8.15 16.59
C LYS A 266 -51.64 -7.80 18.03
N ALA A 267 -51.95 -6.57 18.40
CA ALA A 267 -51.85 -6.14 19.78
C ALA A 267 -52.62 -7.17 20.62
N PRO A 268 -51.99 -7.78 21.64
CA PRO A 268 -52.72 -8.61 22.58
C PRO A 268 -53.83 -7.75 23.17
N GLU A 269 -55.07 -8.24 23.03
CA GLU A 269 -56.26 -7.65 23.62
C GLU A 269 -56.02 -7.34 25.10
N ASP A 270 -56.43 -6.13 25.49
CA ASP A 270 -56.32 -5.54 26.82
C ASP A 270 -56.67 -6.57 27.90
N LYS A 271 -55.65 -7.21 28.46
CA LYS A 271 -55.77 -7.88 29.75
C LYS A 271 -55.46 -6.83 30.80
N ASP A 272 -56.51 -6.44 31.51
CA ASP A 272 -56.55 -5.73 32.78
C ASP A 272 -55.19 -5.73 33.50
N LEU A 273 -54.50 -4.59 33.42
CA LEU A 273 -53.22 -4.32 34.07
C LEU A 273 -53.41 -3.77 35.50
N SER A 274 -54.48 -4.16 36.19
CA SER A 274 -54.81 -3.60 37.52
C SER A 274 -53.92 -4.09 38.67
N ASP A 275 -53.03 -5.06 38.46
CA ASP A 275 -52.36 -5.74 39.58
C ASP A 275 -50.84 -5.49 39.67
N PHE A 276 -50.29 -4.53 38.93
CA PHE A 276 -48.82 -4.27 38.90
C PHE A 276 -48.36 -3.14 39.82
N ASP A 277 -48.84 -3.14 41.07
CA ASP A 277 -48.46 -2.16 42.13
C ASP A 277 -47.50 -2.76 43.18
N GLN A 278 -46.68 -3.76 42.82
CA GLN A 278 -45.72 -4.38 43.75
C GLN A 278 -44.35 -4.64 43.12
N LEU A 279 -43.62 -3.60 42.74
CA LEU A 279 -42.20 -3.71 42.35
C LEU A 279 -41.36 -2.53 42.87
N SER A 280 -41.46 -2.24 44.17
CA SER A 280 -40.51 -1.32 44.84
C SER A 280 -39.31 -2.01 45.50
N ASP A 281 -39.24 -3.34 45.51
CA ASP A 281 -38.31 -4.05 46.43
C ASP A 281 -37.09 -4.69 45.76
N VAL A 282 -36.72 -4.30 44.54
CA VAL A 282 -35.48 -4.79 43.89
C VAL A 282 -34.51 -3.64 43.62
N LEU A 283 -34.18 -2.89 44.67
CA LEU A 283 -33.01 -2.03 44.74
C LEU A 283 -32.14 -2.48 45.92
N ASN A 284 -31.52 -3.66 45.78
CA ASN A 284 -30.43 -4.07 46.65
C ASN A 284 -29.53 -5.03 45.87
N VAL A 285 -28.59 -4.47 45.11
CA VAL A 285 -27.43 -5.23 44.67
C VAL A 285 -26.22 -4.50 45.20
N ASP A 286 -25.78 -5.03 46.34
CA ASP A 286 -24.64 -4.59 47.11
C ASP A 286 -23.35 -4.53 46.27
N ALA A 287 -22.52 -3.58 46.65
CA ALA A 287 -21.17 -3.37 46.19
C ALA A 287 -20.35 -4.67 46.24
N ILE A 288 -19.94 -5.16 45.08
CA ILE A 288 -18.90 -6.19 44.97
C ILE A 288 -17.56 -5.50 45.25
N SER A 289 -17.10 -5.63 46.49
CA SER A 289 -15.74 -5.33 46.92
C SER A 289 -14.80 -6.40 46.34
N LEU A 290 -13.90 -5.97 45.44
CA LEU A 290 -12.77 -6.78 44.97
C LEU A 290 -11.61 -6.58 45.96
N HIS A 291 -11.34 -7.61 46.76
CA HIS A 291 -10.05 -7.83 47.40
C HIS A 291 -9.07 -8.49 46.43
#